data_AF-A0A7J2L5Y2-F1
#
_entry.id   AF-A0A7J2L5Y2-F1
#
_cell.length_a   1.000
_cell.length_b   1.000
_cell.length_c   1.000
_cell.angle_alpha   90.00
_cell.angle_beta   90.00
_cell.angle_gamma   90.00
#
_symmetry.space_group_name_H-M   'P 1'
#
loop_
_entity.id
_entity.type
_entity.pdbx_description
1 polymer ?
#
loop_
_entity_poly.entity_id
_entity_poly.type
_entity_poly.pdbx_seq_one_letter_code
_entity_poly.pdbx_strand_id
1 'polypeptide(L)' 'MEKKFSKFERRPFRTFEKPVKVGNTYDVEIKEVGSKGDGIARVKNFVVFVPGTKKGEKCKIKINDVRRRFAIGEKV' A
#
# COMPACT_ATOMS: atom_id res chain seq x y z
N MET A 1 12.82 -35.61 33.19
CA MET A 1 12.37 -36.49 32.09
C MET A 1 10.84 -36.46 32.10
N GLU A 2 10.05 -36.18 31.05
CA GLU A 2 10.20 -35.58 29.70
C GLU A 2 8.78 -35.12 29.25
N LYS A 3 8.50 -34.29 28.23
CA LYS A 3 9.25 -33.48 27.26
C LYS A 3 8.35 -32.27 26.92
N LYS A 4 8.91 -31.07 26.65
CA LYS A 4 8.10 -29.90 26.24
C LYS A 4 7.59 -30.08 24.81
N PHE A 5 6.32 -30.43 24.63
CA PHE A 5 5.67 -30.52 23.30
C PHE A 5 4.92 -29.24 22.89
N SER A 6 5.49 -28.05 23.17
CA SER A 6 5.13 -26.84 22.43
C SER A 6 5.91 -26.81 21.10
N LYS A 7 5.51 -27.66 20.15
CA LYS A 7 6.17 -27.76 18.85
C LYS A 7 5.21 -28.16 17.72
N PHE A 8 4.14 -27.39 17.57
CA PHE A 8 3.60 -27.03 16.25
C PHE A 8 2.69 -25.81 16.43
N GLU A 9 3.29 -24.67 16.76
CA GLU A 9 2.71 -23.41 16.33
C GLU A 9 2.50 -23.55 14.82
N ARG A 10 1.24 -23.68 14.41
CA ARG A 10 0.86 -23.50 13.00
C ARG A 10 1.36 -22.12 12.66
N ARG A 11 2.53 -22.01 12.00
CA ARG A 11 3.02 -20.73 11.48
C ARG A 11 1.83 -20.15 10.73
N PRO A 12 1.18 -19.07 11.21
CA PRO A 12 0.07 -18.54 10.48
C PRO A 12 0.66 -18.21 9.12
N PHE A 13 0.01 -18.70 8.05
CA PHE A 13 0.27 -18.16 6.72
C PHE A 13 0.30 -16.66 6.93
N ARG A 14 1.46 -16.02 6.73
CA ARG A 14 1.60 -14.61 7.05
C ARG A 14 0.57 -13.92 6.17
N THR A 15 -0.56 -13.56 6.77
CA THR A 15 -1.57 -12.72 6.17
C THR A 15 -0.86 -11.39 6.11
N PHE A 16 -0.08 -11.20 5.04
CA PHE A 16 0.62 -9.96 4.77
C PHE A 16 -0.49 -8.95 4.51
N GLU A 17 -0.97 -8.34 5.60
CA GLU A 17 -1.92 -7.26 5.56
C GLU A 17 -1.33 -6.23 4.60
N LYS A 18 -2.06 -5.97 3.52
CA LYS A 18 -1.60 -5.03 2.51
C LYS A 18 -1.40 -3.69 3.23
N PRO A 19 -0.27 -2.98 2.99
CA PRO A 19 0.07 -1.78 3.75
C PRO A 19 -0.92 -0.62 3.55
N VAL A 20 -1.83 -0.76 2.57
CA VAL A 20 -2.95 0.13 2.28
C VAL A 20 -4.27 -0.65 2.31
N LYS A 21 -5.33 -0.03 2.84
CA LYS A 21 -6.70 -0.55 2.86
C LYS A 21 -7.61 0.33 2.00
N VAL A 22 -8.57 -0.26 1.29
CA VAL A 22 -9.61 0.46 0.53
C VAL A 22 -10.44 1.32 1.48
N GLY A 23 -10.86 2.50 1.03
CA GLY A 23 -11.64 3.48 1.80
C GLY A 23 -10.79 4.40 2.69
N ASN A 24 -9.61 3.96 3.11
CA ASN A 24 -8.72 4.76 3.95
C ASN A 24 -8.03 5.87 3.16
N THR A 25 -7.79 6.99 3.84
CA THR A 25 -6.95 8.09 3.37
C THR A 25 -5.52 8.00 3.93
N TYR A 26 -4.55 8.41 3.11
CA TYR A 26 -3.14 8.45 3.46
C TYR A 26 -2.50 9.74 2.92
N ASP A 27 -1.70 10.41 3.74
CA ASP A 27 -0.83 11.50 3.31
C ASP A 27 0.39 10.92 2.60
N VAL A 28 0.59 11.31 1.33
CA VAL A 28 1.65 10.78 0.48
C VAL A 28 2.40 11.88 -0.26
N GLU A 29 3.63 11.57 -0.68
CA GLU A 29 4.38 12.38 -1.63
C GLU A 29 4.45 11.65 -2.97
N ILE A 30 4.09 12.35 -4.04
CA ILE A 30 4.20 11.86 -5.42
C ILE A 30 5.67 11.91 -5.82
N LYS A 31 6.32 10.75 -5.87
CA LYS A 31 7.77 10.67 -6.19
C LYS A 31 8.05 10.86 -7.67
N GLU A 32 7.14 10.35 -8.51
CA GLU A 32 7.29 10.26 -9.96
C GLU A 32 5.92 10.47 -10.62
N VAL A 33 5.89 10.81 -11.90
CA VAL A 33 4.67 10.86 -12.71
C VAL A 33 4.92 10.02 -13.97
N GLY A 34 4.04 9.06 -14.25
CA GLY A 34 4.13 8.21 -15.43
C GLY A 34 3.73 8.96 -16.70
N SER A 35 4.08 8.42 -17.87
CA SER A 35 3.89 9.06 -19.18
C SER A 35 2.45 9.42 -19.55
N LYS A 36 1.46 8.91 -18.82
CA LYS A 36 0.02 9.23 -18.97
C LYS A 36 -0.48 10.37 -18.07
N GLY A 37 0.37 10.93 -17.20
CA GLY A 37 -0.03 11.91 -16.18
C GLY A 37 -0.47 11.27 -14.84
N ASP A 38 -0.28 9.96 -14.68
CA ASP A 38 -0.54 9.26 -13.41
C ASP A 38 0.59 9.52 -12.41
N GLY A 39 0.30 10.16 -11.28
CA GLY A 39 1.25 10.29 -10.19
C GLY A 39 1.50 8.95 -9.49
N ILE A 40 2.76 8.73 -9.09
CA ILE A 40 3.23 7.51 -8.46
C ILE A 40 3.66 7.83 -7.03
N ALA A 41 2.80 7.46 -6.08
CA ALA A 41 3.09 7.47 -4.65
C ALA A 41 3.66 6.13 -4.18
N ARG A 42 4.41 6.13 -3.07
CA ARG A 42 4.89 4.90 -2.41
C ARG A 42 4.54 4.92 -0.93
N VAL A 43 3.67 4.02 -0.49
CA VAL A 43 3.27 3.84 0.91
C VAL A 43 3.92 2.56 1.45
N LYS A 44 4.88 2.67 2.37
CA LYS A 44 5.61 1.51 2.95
C LYS A 44 6.12 0.53 1.88
N ASN A 45 6.77 1.07 0.84
CA ASN A 45 7.27 0.34 -0.34
C ASN A 45 6.19 -0.31 -1.25
N PHE A 46 4.93 0.08 -1.11
CA PHE A 46 3.82 -0.32 -1.99
C PHE A 46 3.43 0.82 -2.92
N VAL A 47 3.29 0.52 -4.21
CA VAL A 47 3.00 1.54 -5.24
C VAL A 47 1.53 1.90 -5.22
N VAL A 48 1.23 3.21 -5.25
CA VAL A 48 -0.13 3.72 -5.40
C VAL A 48 -0.16 4.69 -6.58
N PHE A 49 -1.05 4.43 -7.54
CA PHE A 49 -1.28 5.31 -8.68
C PHE A 49 -2.37 6.33 -8.34
N VAL A 50 -2.10 7.60 -8.65
CA VAL A 50 -2.93 8.76 -8.30
C VAL A 50 -3.03 9.69 -9.51
N PRO A 51 -4.08 9.59 -10.35
CA PRO A 51 -4.20 10.40 -11.55
C PRO A 51 -4.35 11.89 -11.19
N GLY A 52 -3.87 12.77 -12.08
CA GLY A 52 -4.03 14.23 -11.93
C GLY A 52 -3.14 14.88 -10.86
N THR A 53 -2.05 14.23 -10.45
CA THR A 53 -1.10 14.76 -9.45
C THR A 53 0.30 14.98 -10.03
N LYS A 54 1.08 15.90 -9.44
CA LYS A 54 2.38 16.34 -9.97
C LYS A 54 3.56 15.77 -9.18
N LYS A 55 4.72 15.63 -9.83
CA LYS A 55 5.96 15.20 -9.18
C LYS A 55 6.36 16.17 -8.07
N GLY A 56 6.67 15.64 -6.88
CA GLY A 56 6.99 16.42 -5.68
C GLY A 56 5.77 16.95 -4.91
N GLU A 57 4.55 16.70 -5.39
CA GLU A 57 3.34 17.11 -4.70
C GLU A 57 3.11 16.25 -3.44
N LYS A 58 2.81 16.92 -2.33
CA LYS A 58 2.33 16.27 -1.10
C LYS A 58 0.82 16.46 -1.02
N CYS A 59 0.09 15.36 -1.09
CA CYS A 59 -1.37 15.38 -1.06
C CYS A 59 -1.90 14.19 -0.24
N LYS A 60 -3.12 14.35 0.27
CA LYS A 60 -3.85 13.25 0.87
C LYS A 60 -4.56 12.49 -0.25
N ILE A 61 -4.48 11.17 -0.21
CA ILE A 61 -5.10 10.30 -1.21
C ILE A 61 -6.03 9.30 -0.53
N LYS A 62 -7.17 9.02 -1.14
CA LYS A 62 -8.09 7.94 -0.73
C LYS A 62 -7.85 6.72 -1.61
N ILE A 63 -7.71 5.56 -0.98
CA ILE A 63 -7.50 4.30 -1.71
C ILE A 63 -8.85 3.75 -2.17
N ASN A 64 -9.03 3.60 -3.48
CA ASN A 64 -10.28 3.07 -4.06
C ASN A 64 -10.19 1.56 -4.33
N ASP A 65 -9.01 1.08 -4.71
CA ASP A 65 -8.81 -0.33 -5.06
C ASP A 65 -7.40 -0.79 -4.71
N VAL A 66 -7.24 -2.04 -4.24
CA VAL A 66 -5.95 -2.60 -3.85
C VAL A 66 -5.73 -3.95 -4.54
N ARG A 67 -4.94 -3.92 -5.61
CA ARG A 67 -4.54 -5.09 -6.41
C ARG A 67 -3.48 -5.92 -5.67
N ARG A 68 -2.81 -6.82 -6.40
CA ARG A 68 -1.83 -7.78 -5.84
C ARG A 68 -0.43 -7.18 -5.62
N ARG A 69 -0.09 -6.10 -6.35
CA ARG A 69 1.24 -5.43 -6.31
C ARG A 69 1.18 -3.90 -6.16
N PHE A 70 0.00 -3.30 -6.31
CA PHE A 70 -0.22 -1.85 -6.28
C PHE A 70 -1.64 -1.53 -5.82
N ALA A 71 -1.90 -0.27 -5.52
CA ALA A 71 -3.24 0.28 -5.32
C ALA A 71 -3.53 1.41 -6.32
N ILE A 72 -4.82 1.72 -6.46
CA ILE A 72 -5.32 2.87 -7.18
C ILE A 72 -6.00 3.75 -6.13
N GLY A 73 -5.66 5.04 -6.12
CA GLY A 73 -6.28 6.02 -5.26
C GLY A 73 -6.56 7.32 -6.01
N GLU A 74 -7.42 8.14 -5.44
CA GLU A 74 -7.72 9.49 -5.90
C GLU A 74 -7.19 10.51 -4.89
N LYS A 75 -6.85 11.71 -5.35
CA LYS A 75 -6.54 12.83 -4.46
C LYS A 75 -7.84 13.33 -3.83
N VAL A 76 -7.81 13.58 -2.52
CA VAL A 76 -8.87 14.28 -1.76
C VAL A 76 -8.46 15.71 -1.42
#